data_AF-A0A8D8T914-F1
#
_entry.id   AF-A0A8D8T914-F1
#
_cell.length_a   1.000
_cell.length_b   1.000
_cell.length_c   1.000
_cell.angle_alpha   90.00
_cell.angle_beta   90.00
_cell.angle_gamma   90.00
#
_symmetry.space_group_name_H-M   'P 1'
#
loop_
_entity.id
_entity.type
_entity.pdbx_description
1 polymer ?
#
loop_
_entity_poly.entity_id
_entity_poly.type
_entity_poly.pdbx_seq_one_letter_code
_entity_poly.pdbx_strand_id
1 'polypeptide(L)'
;MHIKRLEAKSDYARNKEADFHNQISNHLLKLIEEFGRYFPNTMDENIYRLSTDPFNVDIQFLPGPLQEEAAELKHDSAAKYDFEKMDISSFWIKYSKVYKKVSQASLLLYLPFSTTYLCEKAFSTLVVIKNKYRNKLCVASDLRCALSTLQPRIGNLIKKSSSSTFTLVISCYSIKPIGR
;
A
#
# COMPACT_ATOMS: atom_id res chain seq x y z
N MET A 1 27.29 -59.43 5.70
CA MET A 1 26.91 -58.58 4.54
C MET A 1 25.57 -57.85 4.71
N HIS A 2 24.58 -58.41 5.41
CA HIS A 2 23.25 -57.78 5.53
C HIS A 2 23.23 -56.52 6.43
N ILE A 3 23.94 -56.55 7.57
CA ILE A 3 24.01 -55.43 8.54
C ILE A 3 24.60 -54.16 7.90
N LYS A 4 25.74 -54.28 7.19
CA LYS A 4 26.36 -53.16 6.45
C LYS A 4 25.45 -52.49 5.42
N ARG A 5 24.47 -53.23 4.86
CA ARG A 5 23.53 -52.73 3.86
C ARG A 5 22.36 -51.96 4.48
N LEU A 6 22.02 -52.27 5.73
CA LEU A 6 21.00 -51.57 6.51
C LEU A 6 21.56 -50.26 7.07
N GLU A 7 22.81 -50.27 7.55
CA GLU A 7 23.53 -49.06 7.99
C GLU A 7 23.67 -48.04 6.85
N ALA A 8 24.10 -48.48 5.66
CA ALA A 8 24.22 -47.61 4.49
C ALA A 8 22.87 -47.01 4.03
N LYS A 9 21.75 -47.73 4.21
CA LYS A 9 20.40 -47.20 3.91
C LYS A 9 19.94 -46.20 4.97
N SER A 10 20.24 -46.43 6.24
CA SER A 10 19.98 -45.51 7.35
C SER A 10 20.75 -44.20 7.16
N ASP A 11 22.04 -44.29 6.78
CA ASP A 11 22.89 -43.12 6.55
C ASP A 11 22.45 -42.32 5.32
N TYR A 12 22.03 -43.01 4.25
CA TYR A 12 21.47 -42.37 3.05
C TYR A 12 20.16 -41.63 3.33
N ALA A 13 19.27 -42.22 4.13
CA ALA A 13 18.01 -41.57 4.53
C ALA A 13 18.27 -40.32 5.39
N ARG A 14 19.16 -40.41 6.39
CA ARG A 14 19.54 -39.28 7.25
C ARG A 14 20.19 -38.14 6.48
N ASN A 15 21.09 -38.45 5.54
CA ASN A 15 21.74 -37.43 4.71
C ASN A 15 20.75 -36.74 3.76
N LYS A 16 19.74 -37.46 3.27
CA LYS A 16 18.70 -36.88 2.40
C LYS A 16 17.77 -35.93 3.16
N GLU A 17 17.42 -36.26 4.41
CA GLU A 17 16.66 -35.35 5.28
C GLU A 17 17.46 -34.09 5.62
N ALA A 18 18.75 -34.25 5.98
CA ALA A 18 19.63 -33.12 6.24
C ALA A 18 19.80 -32.20 5.01
N ASP A 19 19.91 -32.77 3.82
CA ASP A 19 19.99 -32.01 2.56
C ASP A 19 18.71 -31.22 2.29
N PHE A 20 17.53 -31.82 2.48
CA PHE A 20 16.26 -31.12 2.32
C PHE A 20 16.09 -29.97 3.33
N HIS A 21 16.46 -30.19 4.59
CA HIS A 21 16.48 -29.14 5.61
C HIS A 21 17.41 -27.99 5.23
N ASN A 22 18.62 -28.28 4.73
CA ASN A 22 19.56 -27.27 4.27
C ASN A 22 19.02 -26.48 3.08
N GLN A 23 18.32 -27.14 2.14
CA GLN A 23 17.67 -26.47 1.01
C GLN A 23 16.59 -25.48 1.49
N ILE A 24 15.75 -25.88 2.45
CA ILE A 24 14.74 -24.99 3.05
C ILE A 24 15.41 -23.83 3.77
N SER A 25 16.40 -24.08 4.63
CA SER A 25 17.10 -23.04 5.37
C SER A 25 17.77 -22.03 4.43
N ASN A 26 18.44 -22.51 3.38
CA ASN A 26 19.06 -21.64 2.37
C ASN A 26 18.02 -20.80 1.61
N HIS A 27 16.85 -21.37 1.30
CA HIS A 27 15.77 -20.61 0.68
C HIS A 27 15.23 -19.52 1.62
N LEU A 28 15.00 -19.84 2.89
CA LEU A 28 14.52 -18.88 3.88
C LEU A 28 15.54 -17.75 4.11
N LEU A 29 16.84 -18.05 4.14
CA LEU A 29 17.88 -17.03 4.27
C LEU A 29 17.90 -16.07 3.08
N LYS A 30 17.80 -16.60 1.85
CA LYS A 30 17.67 -15.77 0.64
C LYS A 30 16.40 -14.92 0.67
N LEU A 31 15.30 -15.49 1.14
CA LEU A 31 14.03 -14.77 1.27
C LEU A 31 14.14 -13.61 2.28
N ILE A 32 14.81 -13.83 3.42
CA ILE A 32 15.10 -12.78 4.40
C ILE A 32 15.96 -11.67 3.80
N GLU A 33 16.99 -12.03 3.01
CA GLU A 33 17.83 -11.05 2.32
C GLU A 33 17.02 -10.21 1.33
N GLU A 34 16.17 -10.84 0.52
CA GLU A 34 15.28 -10.15 -0.41
C GLU A 34 14.27 -9.26 0.33
N PHE A 35 13.68 -9.74 1.43
CA PHE A 35 12.83 -8.91 2.27
C PHE A 35 13.58 -7.69 2.81
N GLY A 36 14.84 -7.84 3.22
CA GLY A 36 15.66 -6.70 3.63
C GLY A 36 15.96 -5.70 2.51
N ARG A 37 16.00 -6.14 1.24
CA ARG A 37 16.14 -5.25 0.07
C ARG A 37 14.87 -4.46 -0.21
N TYR A 38 13.70 -5.11 -0.14
CA TYR A 38 12.40 -4.47 -0.43
C TYR A 38 11.84 -3.69 0.77
N PHE A 39 12.08 -4.17 1.98
CA PHE A 39 11.66 -3.59 3.26
C PHE A 39 12.91 -3.35 4.12
N PRO A 40 13.72 -2.34 3.77
CA PRO A 40 14.89 -2.02 4.57
C PRO A 40 14.46 -1.72 6.00
N ASN A 41 15.22 -2.21 6.97
CA ASN A 41 14.95 -2.05 8.40
C ASN A 41 15.30 -0.63 8.88
N THR A 42 14.82 0.37 8.13
CA THR A 42 15.05 1.81 8.34
C THR A 42 14.02 2.42 9.27
N MET A 43 13.06 1.63 9.76
CA MET A 43 12.10 2.08 10.75
C MET A 43 12.80 2.25 12.09
N ASP A 44 13.00 3.51 12.47
CA ASP A 44 13.37 3.89 13.82
C ASP A 44 12.26 3.45 14.79
N GLU A 45 12.63 2.60 15.75
CA GLU A 45 11.72 2.06 16.75
C GLU A 45 11.02 3.18 17.55
N ASN A 46 11.69 4.31 17.75
CA ASN A 46 11.11 5.47 18.44
C ASN A 46 10.02 6.14 17.60
N ILE A 47 10.19 6.18 16.27
CA ILE A 47 9.17 6.68 15.35
C ILE A 47 7.98 5.72 15.32
N TYR A 48 8.22 4.41 15.34
CA TYR A 48 7.14 3.41 15.46
C TYR A 48 6.34 3.58 16.75
N ARG A 49 7.03 3.75 17.89
CA ARG A 49 6.39 4.02 19.18
C ARG A 49 5.61 5.32 19.19
N LEU A 50 6.20 6.41 18.67
CA LEU A 50 5.51 7.69 18.51
C LEU A 50 4.21 7.53 17.69
N SER A 51 4.23 6.69 16.67
CA SER A 51 3.10 6.51 15.74
C SER A 51 1.96 5.68 16.32
N THR A 52 2.31 4.68 17.15
CA THR A 52 1.36 3.75 17.77
C THR A 52 0.85 4.23 19.13
N ASP A 53 1.67 4.95 19.90
CA ASP A 53 1.32 5.50 21.21
C ASP A 53 2.05 6.84 21.47
N PRO A 54 1.58 7.93 20.84
CA PRO A 54 2.24 9.23 20.92
C PRO A 54 2.25 9.84 22.33
N PHE A 55 1.36 9.40 23.23
CA PHE A 55 1.24 9.97 24.58
C PHE A 55 2.14 9.29 25.61
N ASN A 56 2.63 8.08 25.33
CA ASN A 56 3.55 7.35 26.21
C ASN A 56 4.99 7.25 25.67
N VAL A 57 5.32 7.96 24.58
CA VAL A 57 6.68 7.99 24.03
C VAL A 57 7.63 8.81 24.91
N ASP A 58 8.90 8.40 24.93
CA ASP A 58 9.96 9.15 25.55
C ASP A 58 10.62 10.10 24.53
N ILE A 59 10.44 11.40 24.76
CA ILE A 59 10.74 12.47 23.80
C ILE A 59 12.25 12.57 23.53
N GLN A 60 13.08 12.26 24.53
CA GLN A 60 14.54 12.40 24.43
C GLN A 60 15.20 11.42 23.44
N PHE A 61 14.51 10.33 23.09
CA PHE A 61 14.98 9.37 22.07
C PHE A 61 14.45 9.68 20.66
N LEU A 62 13.58 10.68 20.51
CA LEU A 62 13.10 11.10 19.19
C LEU A 62 14.14 11.99 18.47
N PRO A 63 14.18 11.98 17.13
CA PRO A 63 14.97 12.94 16.37
C PRO A 63 14.63 14.38 16.75
N GLY A 64 15.65 15.23 16.94
CA GLY A 64 15.51 16.62 17.37
C GLY A 64 14.38 17.42 16.68
N PRO A 65 14.20 17.34 15.35
CA PRO A 65 13.11 18.04 14.66
C PRO A 65 11.69 17.66 15.13
N LEU A 66 11.51 16.47 15.70
CA LEU A 66 10.22 15.94 16.16
C LEU A 66 9.95 16.19 17.64
N GLN A 67 11.00 16.43 18.44
CA GLN A 67 10.89 16.50 19.90
C GLN A 67 9.93 17.60 20.38
N GLU A 68 9.98 18.77 19.74
CA GLU A 68 9.12 19.92 20.06
C GLU A 68 7.64 19.59 19.84
N GLU A 69 7.26 19.17 18.63
CA GLU A 69 5.88 18.80 18.32
C GLU A 69 5.41 17.58 19.12
N ALA A 70 6.29 16.61 19.40
CA ALA A 70 5.96 15.46 20.23
C ALA A 70 5.69 15.87 21.69
N ALA A 71 6.46 16.83 22.21
CA ALA A 71 6.25 17.36 23.55
C ALA A 71 4.93 18.12 23.67
N GLU A 72 4.59 18.94 22.68
CA GLU A 72 3.30 19.64 22.61
C GLU A 72 2.14 18.65 22.51
N LEU A 73 2.22 17.69 21.58
CA LEU A 73 1.20 16.67 21.38
C LEU A 73 0.96 15.85 22.66
N LYS A 74 2.03 15.46 23.36
CA LYS A 74 1.94 14.68 24.61
C LYS A 74 1.14 15.40 25.70
N HIS A 75 1.13 16.72 25.70
CA HIS A 75 0.41 17.55 26.67
C HIS A 75 -0.95 18.07 26.15
N ASP A 76 -1.34 17.74 24.92
CA ASP A 76 -2.65 18.08 24.38
C ASP A 76 -3.72 17.08 24.83
N SER A 77 -4.56 17.50 25.77
CA SER A 77 -5.65 16.69 26.32
C SER A 77 -6.78 16.44 25.31
N ALA A 78 -7.01 17.36 24.36
CA ALA A 78 -8.01 17.17 23.31
C ALA A 78 -7.52 16.13 22.30
N ALA A 79 -6.24 16.21 21.90
CA ALA A 79 -5.62 15.19 21.06
C ALA A 79 -5.65 13.81 21.73
N LYS A 80 -5.38 13.74 23.04
CA LYS A 80 -5.46 12.47 23.78
C LYS A 80 -6.88 11.88 23.77
N TYR A 81 -7.88 12.71 24.01
CA TYR A 81 -9.27 12.29 23.95
C TYR A 81 -9.64 11.78 22.55
N ASP A 82 -9.26 12.50 21.50
CA ASP A 82 -9.53 12.09 20.12
C ASP A 82 -8.81 10.79 19.76
N PHE A 83 -7.57 10.59 20.21
CA PHE A 83 -6.81 9.36 19.99
C PHE A 83 -7.51 8.14 20.58
N GLU A 84 -8.12 8.25 21.76
CA GLU A 84 -8.87 7.16 22.39
C GLU A 84 -10.21 6.86 21.70
N LYS A 85 -10.74 7.80 20.90
CA LYS A 85 -12.06 7.69 20.26
C LYS A 85 -12.02 7.41 18.76
N MET A 86 -10.87 7.61 18.12
CA MET A 86 -10.71 7.53 16.68
C MET A 86 -9.74 6.40 16.30
N ASP A 87 -9.78 5.98 15.04
CA ASP A 87 -8.73 5.11 14.52
C ASP A 87 -7.41 5.90 14.32
N ILE A 88 -6.29 5.18 14.41
CA ILE A 88 -4.94 5.77 14.36
C ILE A 88 -4.70 6.55 13.05
N SER A 89 -5.22 6.06 11.91
CA SER A 89 -5.02 6.71 10.63
C SER A 89 -5.76 8.05 10.57
N SER A 90 -7.03 8.06 10.97
CA SER A 90 -7.86 9.27 11.02
C SER A 90 -7.31 10.28 12.03
N PHE A 91 -6.78 9.83 13.16
CA PHE A 91 -6.11 10.69 14.14
C PHE A 91 -4.93 11.44 13.51
N TRP A 92 -3.99 10.71 12.90
CA TRP A 92 -2.82 11.35 12.27
C TRP A 92 -3.19 12.24 11.09
N ILE A 93 -4.25 11.93 10.35
CA ILE A 93 -4.78 12.80 9.29
C ILE A 93 -5.35 14.09 9.89
N LYS A 94 -6.15 14.01 10.96
CA LYS A 94 -6.77 15.17 11.62
C LYS A 94 -5.71 16.14 12.15
N TYR A 95 -4.69 15.62 12.81
CA TYR A 95 -3.63 16.40 13.44
C TYR A 95 -2.45 16.75 12.50
N SER A 96 -2.48 16.31 11.25
CA SER A 96 -1.43 16.56 10.24
C SER A 96 -1.10 18.04 9.99
N LYS A 97 -2.05 18.95 10.25
CA LYS A 97 -1.85 20.40 10.10
C LYS A 97 -1.31 21.06 11.36
N VAL A 98 -1.57 20.48 12.53
CA VAL A 98 -1.19 21.02 13.83
C VAL A 98 0.22 20.54 14.18
N TYR A 99 0.43 19.22 14.12
CA TYR A 99 1.70 18.57 14.44
C TYR A 99 2.29 17.95 13.17
N LYS A 100 2.76 18.81 12.27
CA LYS A 100 3.07 18.44 10.88
C LYS A 100 4.17 17.39 10.80
N LYS A 101 5.29 17.58 11.49
CA LYS A 101 6.47 16.70 11.39
C LYS A 101 6.18 15.34 12.03
N VAL A 102 5.59 15.30 13.23
CA VAL A 102 5.27 14.02 13.90
C VAL A 102 4.18 13.28 13.14
N SER A 103 3.12 13.96 12.69
CA SER A 103 2.06 13.31 11.92
C SER A 103 2.56 12.81 10.57
N GLN A 104 3.45 13.55 9.91
CA GLN A 104 4.05 13.10 8.65
C GLN A 104 4.91 11.85 8.86
N ALA A 105 5.74 11.83 9.92
CA ALA A 105 6.53 10.65 10.27
C ALA A 105 5.63 9.43 10.54
N SER A 106 4.54 9.62 11.29
CA SER A 106 3.58 8.55 11.59
C SER A 106 2.82 8.08 10.35
N LEU A 107 2.33 8.99 9.52
CA LEU A 107 1.59 8.64 8.30
C LEU A 107 2.45 7.86 7.30
N LEU A 108 3.76 8.13 7.22
CA LEU A 108 4.66 7.33 6.36
C LEU A 108 4.68 5.85 6.77
N LEU A 109 4.50 5.54 8.07
CA LEU A 109 4.40 4.16 8.54
C LEU A 109 3.07 3.48 8.21
N TYR A 110 2.00 4.26 8.08
CA TYR A 110 0.66 3.75 7.74
C TYR A 110 0.38 3.77 6.22
N LEU A 111 1.25 4.38 5.42
CA LEU A 111 1.15 4.45 3.96
C LEU A 111 2.02 3.45 3.15
N PRO A 112 2.53 2.30 3.66
CA PRO A 112 3.55 1.55 2.93
C PRO A 112 3.07 0.84 1.65
N PHE A 113 1.77 0.87 1.31
CA PHE A 113 1.24 0.01 0.25
C PHE A 113 0.33 0.68 -0.80
N SER A 114 0.24 2.01 -0.83
CA SER A 114 -0.51 2.62 -1.94
C SER A 114 0.28 2.58 -3.25
N THR A 115 1.60 2.71 -3.25
CA THR A 115 2.34 2.93 -4.51
C THR A 115 2.58 1.65 -5.30
N THR A 116 3.10 0.55 -4.73
CA THR A 116 3.48 -0.62 -5.53
C THR A 116 2.29 -1.34 -6.16
N TYR A 117 1.25 -1.65 -5.36
CA TYR A 117 0.03 -2.26 -5.89
C TYR A 117 -0.70 -1.33 -6.88
N LEU A 118 -0.81 -0.02 -6.58
CA LEU A 118 -1.41 0.90 -7.55
C LEU A 118 -0.54 1.05 -8.79
N CYS A 119 0.79 0.99 -8.68
CA CYS A 119 1.72 0.99 -9.82
C CYS A 119 1.54 -0.27 -10.67
N GLU A 120 1.52 -1.46 -10.07
CA GLU A 120 1.28 -2.72 -10.78
C GLU A 120 -0.10 -2.75 -11.44
N LYS A 121 -1.13 -2.30 -10.72
CA LYS A 121 -2.49 -2.14 -11.25
C LYS A 121 -2.51 -1.10 -12.37
N ALA A 122 -1.79 0.00 -12.25
CA ALA A 122 -1.64 1.03 -13.28
C ALA A 122 -0.97 0.46 -14.53
N PHE A 123 0.15 -0.26 -14.38
CA PHE A 123 0.84 -0.89 -15.49
C PHE A 123 -0.03 -1.95 -16.19
N SER A 124 -0.71 -2.79 -15.42
CA SER A 124 -1.64 -3.80 -15.95
C SER A 124 -2.78 -3.13 -16.73
N THR A 125 -3.36 -2.08 -16.18
CA THR A 125 -4.44 -1.31 -16.82
C THR A 125 -3.94 -0.59 -18.08
N LEU A 126 -2.74 -0.02 -18.03
CA LEU A 126 -2.10 0.66 -19.16
C LEU A 126 -1.88 -0.30 -20.33
N VAL A 127 -1.46 -1.55 -20.07
CA VAL A 127 -1.31 -2.59 -21.11
C VAL A 127 -2.65 -2.88 -21.78
N VAL A 128 -3.75 -2.98 -21.00
CA VAL A 128 -5.10 -3.20 -21.53
C VAL A 128 -5.56 -2.02 -22.40
N ILE A 129 -5.38 -0.78 -21.93
CA ILE A 129 -5.77 0.44 -22.66
C ILE A 129 -4.99 0.53 -23.98
N LYS A 130 -3.67 0.29 -23.95
CA LYS A 130 -2.77 0.37 -25.11
C LYS A 130 -3.06 -0.69 -26.18
N ASN A 131 -3.43 -1.91 -25.78
CA ASN A 131 -3.63 -3.02 -26.72
C ASN A 131 -5.02 -3.02 -27.37
N LYS A 132 -6.04 -2.43 -26.74
CA LYS A 132 -7.44 -2.54 -27.21
C LYS A 132 -7.95 -1.32 -28.00
N TYR A 133 -7.37 -0.13 -27.83
CA TYR A 133 -7.91 1.13 -28.37
C TYR A 133 -6.83 1.99 -29.06
N ARG A 134 -6.33 1.52 -30.20
CA ARG A 134 -5.20 2.18 -30.90
C ARG A 134 -5.53 3.48 -31.65
N ASN A 135 -6.76 3.99 -31.62
CA ASN A 135 -7.17 4.99 -32.60
C ASN A 135 -7.45 6.42 -32.12
N LYS A 136 -7.39 6.77 -30.82
CA LYS A 136 -7.48 8.20 -30.36
C LYS A 136 -7.38 8.45 -28.83
N LEU A 137 -6.88 7.52 -28.01
CA LEU A 137 -6.96 7.68 -26.55
C LEU A 137 -5.85 8.55 -25.95
N CYS A 138 -6.23 9.42 -25.02
CA CYS A 138 -5.29 10.14 -24.16
C CYS A 138 -5.01 9.26 -22.94
N VAL A 139 -3.89 8.55 -23.00
CA VAL A 139 -3.47 7.55 -22.01
C VAL A 139 -3.59 8.05 -20.56
N ALA A 140 -3.22 9.30 -20.31
CA ALA A 140 -3.25 9.88 -18.97
C ALA A 140 -4.66 10.03 -18.39
N SER A 141 -5.64 10.49 -19.18
CA SER A 141 -7.02 10.68 -18.71
C SER A 141 -7.72 9.33 -18.48
N ASP A 142 -7.49 8.38 -19.37
CA ASP A 142 -8.16 7.08 -19.32
C ASP A 142 -7.61 6.21 -18.19
N LEU A 143 -6.29 6.25 -17.99
CA LEU A 143 -5.65 5.57 -16.87
C LEU A 143 -6.13 6.16 -15.53
N ARG A 144 -6.27 7.49 -15.43
CA ARG A 144 -6.83 8.14 -14.24
C ARG A 144 -8.26 7.69 -13.97
N CYS A 145 -9.09 7.58 -15.00
CA CYS A 145 -10.47 7.12 -14.87
C CYS A 145 -10.53 5.64 -14.43
N ALA A 146 -9.73 4.77 -15.04
CA ALA A 146 -9.72 3.34 -14.79
C ALA A 146 -9.15 2.96 -13.41
N LEU A 147 -8.21 3.75 -12.88
CA LEU A 147 -7.62 3.51 -11.56
C LEU A 147 -8.39 4.18 -10.41
N SER A 148 -9.28 5.12 -10.73
CA SER A 148 -10.06 5.85 -9.74
C SER A 148 -11.05 4.93 -9.02
N THR A 149 -11.09 5.01 -7.70
CA THR A 149 -12.16 4.42 -6.86
C THR A 149 -13.37 5.33 -6.73
N LEU A 150 -13.25 6.60 -7.15
CA LEU A 150 -14.35 7.56 -7.13
C LEU A 150 -15.38 7.19 -8.20
N GLN A 151 -16.64 7.10 -7.80
CA GLN A 151 -17.72 6.90 -8.76
C GLN A 151 -17.95 8.15 -9.61
N PRO A 152 -18.01 8.02 -10.95
CA PRO A 152 -18.28 9.15 -11.82
C PRO A 152 -19.66 9.73 -11.53
N ARG A 153 -19.74 11.07 -11.38
CA ARG A 153 -21.00 11.79 -11.16
C ARG A 153 -21.78 11.94 -12.47
N ILE A 154 -22.18 10.81 -13.06
CA ILE A 154 -22.80 10.73 -14.40
C ILE A 154 -24.05 11.63 -14.49
N GLY A 155 -24.88 11.67 -13.45
CA GLY A 155 -26.06 12.52 -13.42
C GLY A 155 -25.77 14.03 -13.55
N ASN A 156 -24.64 14.49 -12.99
CA ASN A 156 -24.23 15.90 -13.12
C ASN A 156 -23.62 16.19 -14.51
N LEU A 157 -22.93 15.21 -15.09
CA LEU A 157 -22.39 15.31 -16.46
C LEU A 157 -23.52 15.41 -17.48
N ILE A 158 -24.55 14.57 -17.37
CA ILE A 158 -25.73 14.58 -18.26
C ILE A 158 -26.46 15.94 -18.17
N LYS A 159 -26.68 16.44 -16.96
CA LYS A 159 -27.34 17.75 -16.75
C LYS A 159 -26.55 18.91 -17.34
N LYS A 160 -25.22 18.87 -17.27
CA LYS A 160 -24.34 19.92 -17.82
C LYS A 160 -24.24 19.85 -19.35
N SER A 161 -24.29 18.65 -19.95
CA SER A 161 -24.27 18.48 -21.41
C SER A 161 -25.59 18.83 -22.09
N SER A 162 -26.73 18.74 -21.39
CA SER A 162 -28.04 19.13 -21.94
C SER A 162 -28.23 20.64 -22.11
N SER A 163 -27.35 21.48 -21.54
CA SER A 163 -27.44 22.95 -21.66
C SER A 163 -26.54 23.56 -22.76
N SER A 164 -25.75 22.75 -23.47
CA SER A 164 -24.99 23.23 -24.64
C SER A 164 -24.87 22.11 -25.68
N THR A 165 -25.74 22.20 -26.69
CA THR A 165 -25.46 21.79 -28.07
C THR A 165 -25.02 20.34 -28.29
N PHE A 166 -25.79 19.34 -27.83
CA PHE A 166 -25.55 17.93 -28.22
C PHE A 166 -26.83 17.15 -28.54
N THR A 167 -27.91 17.82 -28.95
CA THR A 167 -29.16 17.15 -29.36
C THR A 167 -29.05 16.50 -30.75
N LEU A 168 -28.04 16.82 -31.57
CA LEU A 168 -27.95 16.28 -32.94
C LEU A 168 -27.12 14.99 -33.10
N VAL A 169 -26.30 14.57 -32.12
CA VAL A 169 -25.44 13.38 -32.29
C VAL A 169 -26.04 12.09 -31.68
N ILE A 170 -26.98 12.22 -30.74
CA ILE A 170 -27.59 11.05 -30.06
C ILE A 170 -28.44 10.20 -31.02
N SER A 171 -28.90 10.75 -32.16
CA SER A 171 -29.65 9.96 -33.17
C SER A 171 -28.77 8.91 -33.89
N CYS A 172 -27.45 9.11 -33.99
CA CYS A 172 -26.57 8.21 -34.76
C CYS A 172 -25.90 7.08 -33.94
N TYR A 173 -25.99 7.08 -32.62
CA TYR A 173 -25.45 6.01 -31.77
C TYR A 173 -26.57 5.23 -31.04
N SER A 174 -27.60 4.82 -31.78
CA SER A 174 -28.38 3.64 -31.38
C SER A 174 -27.54 2.39 -31.64
N ILE A 175 -26.69 2.04 -30.67
CA ILE A 175 -26.09 0.71 -30.57
C ILE A 175 -27.24 -0.26 -30.27
N LYS A 176 -27.67 -1.01 -31.28
CA LYS A 176 -28.57 -2.16 -31.12
C LYS A 176 -27.99 -3.11 -30.06
N PRO A 177 -28.77 -3.57 -29.08
CA PRO A 177 -28.33 -4.61 -28.16
C PRO A 177 -28.19 -5.93 -28.93
N ILE A 178 -27.00 -6.54 -28.85
CA ILE A 178 -26.77 -7.92 -29.27
C ILE A 178 -27.49 -8.82 -28.25
N GLY A 179 -28.52 -9.53 -28.74
CA GLY A 179 -29.28 -10.52 -27.99
C GLY A 179 -28.45 -11.76 -27.67
N ARG A 180 -28.93 -12.51 -26.67
CA ARG A 180 -28.48 -13.85 -26.30
C ARG A 180 -28.61 -14.84 -27.45
#